data_AF-A0A453EES1-F1
#
_entry.id   AF-A0A453EES1-F1
#
_cell.length_a   1.000
_cell.length_b   1.000
_cell.length_c   1.000
_cell.angle_alpha   90.00
_cell.angle_beta   90.00
_cell.angle_gamma   90.00
#
_symmetry.space_group_name_H-M   'P 1'
#
loop_
_entity.id
_entity.type
_entity.pdbx_description
1 polymer ?
#
loop_
_entity_poly.entity_id
_entity_poly.type
_entity_poly.pdbx_seq_one_letter_code
_entity_poly.pdbx_strand_id
1 'polypeptide(L)'
;ISVIMIDEAHERSISTDILLGLLKKIQRRRPELRLIISSATIEARSMSTFFSNRRKNSLLKPADGLPNPEPAILSVEGRGYTVETHYLEEPVSDYLQAAVNTVLIIHEKEPPGDILVFLTGQDDIDAALKLLNDEIQHL
;
A
#
# COMPACT_ATOMS: atom_id res chain seq x y z
N ILE A 1 -5.20 4.37 25.72
CA ILE A 1 -4.61 3.74 24.52
C ILE A 1 -3.23 3.21 24.90
N SER A 2 -3.02 1.89 24.83
CA SER A 2 -1.74 1.23 25.14
C SER A 2 -1.00 0.74 23.89
N VAL A 3 -1.70 0.67 22.76
CA VAL A 3 -1.18 0.26 21.45
C VAL A 3 -1.75 1.18 20.39
N ILE A 4 -0.92 1.60 19.44
CA ILE A 4 -1.35 2.30 18.23
C ILE A 4 -0.84 1.52 17.02
N MET A 5 -1.73 1.25 16.07
CA MET A 5 -1.39 0.68 14.78
C MET A 5 -1.52 1.76 13.71
N ILE A 6 -0.50 1.88 12.87
CA ILE A 6 -0.48 2.76 11.70
C ILE A 6 -0.48 1.83 10.51
N ASP A 7 -1.55 1.90 9.72
CA ASP A 7 -1.69 1.11 8.52
C ASP A 7 -1.26 1.91 7.29
N GLU A 8 -0.96 1.19 6.20
CA GLU A 8 -0.58 1.76 4.91
C GLU A 8 0.52 2.82 4.98
N ALA A 9 1.53 2.61 5.83
CA ALA A 9 2.64 3.54 6.00
C ALA A 9 3.45 3.76 4.70
N HIS A 10 3.26 2.90 3.71
CA HIS A 10 3.86 2.98 2.39
C HIS A 10 3.27 4.09 1.49
N GLU A 11 2.07 4.60 1.79
CA GLU A 11 1.48 5.73 1.06
C GLU A 11 2.17 7.08 1.35
N ARG A 12 2.96 7.15 2.44
CA ARG A 12 3.78 8.32 2.80
C ARG A 12 3.01 9.64 2.82
N SER A 13 1.77 9.61 3.33
CA SER A 13 0.99 10.83 3.53
C SER A 13 1.66 11.77 4.55
N ILE A 14 1.48 13.09 4.38
CA ILE A 14 2.00 14.11 5.31
C ILE A 14 1.51 13.84 6.74
N SER A 15 0.23 13.47 6.88
CA SER A 15 -0.38 13.17 8.18
C SER A 15 0.29 11.96 8.84
N THR A 16 0.56 10.90 8.08
CA THR A 16 1.26 9.70 8.56
C THR A 16 2.68 10.03 8.99
N ASP A 17 3.43 10.79 8.19
CA ASP A 17 4.82 11.17 8.52
C ASP A 17 4.89 12.05 9.78
N ILE A 18 3.99 13.03 9.93
CA ILE A 18 3.88 13.84 11.15
C ILE A 18 3.54 12.96 12.35
N LEU A 19 2.56 12.06 12.20
CA LEU A 19 2.14 11.14 13.26
C LEU A 19 3.29 10.24 13.71
N LEU A 20 4.04 9.64 12.79
CA LEU A 20 5.22 8.81 13.08
C LEU A 20 6.29 9.59 13.86
N GLY A 21 6.55 10.84 13.46
CA GLY A 21 7.48 11.73 14.15
C GLY A 21 7.04 12.08 15.58
N LEU A 22 5.74 12.33 15.78
CA LEU A 22 5.16 12.60 17.10
C LEU A 22 5.19 11.35 17.98
N LEU A 23 4.80 10.20 17.46
CA LEU A 23 4.77 8.94 18.21
C LEU A 23 6.16 8.50 18.65
N LYS A 24 7.19 8.72 17.83
CA LYS A 24 8.59 8.51 18.23
C LYS A 24 9.00 9.39 19.41
N LYS A 25 8.53 10.65 19.47
CA LYS A 25 8.75 11.53 20.64
C LYS A 25 7.95 11.07 21.86
N ILE A 26 6.71 10.63 21.66
CA ILE A 26 5.83 10.15 22.74
C ILE A 26 6.36 8.87 23.37
N GLN A 27 6.87 7.91 22.60
CA GLN A 27 7.48 6.68 23.12
C GLN A 27 8.64 6.94 24.09
N ARG A 28 9.33 8.09 24.00
CA ARG A 28 10.37 8.48 24.97
C ARG A 28 9.79 8.86 26.34
N ARG A 29 8.57 9.42 26.36
CA ARG A 29 7.85 9.80 27.59
C ARG A 29 6.92 8.69 28.10
N ARG A 30 6.51 7.79 27.21
CA ARG A 30 5.58 6.67 27.45
C ARG A 30 6.21 5.36 26.97
N PRO A 31 7.17 4.79 27.71
CA PRO A 31 7.88 3.57 27.30
C PRO A 31 6.97 2.33 27.19
N GLU A 32 5.78 2.38 27.79
CA GLU A 32 4.76 1.34 27.68
C GLU A 32 3.93 1.40 26.39
N LEU A 33 4.02 2.50 25.61
CA LEU A 33 3.30 2.64 24.35
C LEU A 33 3.88 1.73 23.27
N ARG A 34 3.08 0.76 22.84
CA ARG A 34 3.42 -0.15 21.75
C ARG A 34 2.96 0.42 20.42
N LEU A 35 3.81 0.32 19.39
CA LEU A 35 3.52 0.76 18.03
C LEU A 35 3.59 -0.43 17.08
N ILE A 36 2.59 -0.54 16.21
CA ILE A 36 2.59 -1.46 15.06
C ILE A 36 2.54 -0.58 13.81
N ILE A 37 3.43 -0.82 12.88
CA ILE A 37 3.49 -0.09 11.60
C ILE A 37 3.35 -1.14 10.50
N SER A 38 2.24 -1.09 9.79
CA SER A 38 1.93 -1.97 8.65
C SER A 38 2.27 -1.25 7.34
N SER A 39 2.81 -2.00 6.38
CA SER A 39 3.28 -1.52 5.09
C SER A 39 3.27 -2.67 4.09
N ALA A 40 2.72 -2.43 2.90
CA ALA A 40 2.75 -3.41 1.81
C ALA A 40 4.13 -3.51 1.13
N THR A 41 5.01 -2.52 1.31
CA THR A 41 6.33 -2.47 0.65
C THR A 41 7.50 -2.69 1.61
N ILE A 42 8.68 -3.01 1.05
CA ILE A 42 9.94 -3.38 1.73
C ILE A 42 10.54 -2.24 2.59
N GLU A 43 9.89 -1.07 2.71
CA GLU A 43 10.35 0.06 3.53
C GLU A 43 10.44 -0.23 5.04
N ALA A 44 10.07 -1.43 5.50
CA ALA A 44 10.20 -1.88 6.88
C ALA A 44 11.60 -1.67 7.49
N ARG A 45 12.68 -1.77 6.71
CA ARG A 45 14.05 -1.50 7.22
C ARG A 45 14.27 -0.02 7.53
N SER A 46 13.76 0.87 6.67
CA SER A 46 13.84 2.32 6.89
C SER A 46 13.05 2.69 8.16
N MET A 47 11.84 2.14 8.32
CA MET A 47 11.01 2.35 9.49
C MET A 47 11.66 1.78 10.76
N SER A 48 12.19 0.56 10.71
CA SER A 48 12.94 -0.02 11.83
C SER A 48 14.14 0.87 12.20
N THR A 49 14.91 1.36 11.23
CA THR A 49 16.02 2.29 11.47
C THR A 49 15.55 3.62 12.07
N PHE A 50 14.42 4.16 11.61
CA PHE A 50 13.85 5.38 12.13
C PHE A 50 13.38 5.20 13.59
N PHE A 51 12.73 4.09 13.94
CA PHE A 51 12.29 3.81 15.31
C PHE A 51 13.36 3.18 16.21
N SER A 52 14.51 2.80 15.63
CA SER A 52 15.66 2.31 16.40
C SER A 52 16.14 3.43 17.33
N ASN A 53 15.86 3.27 18.61
CA ASN A 53 16.37 4.17 19.63
C ASN A 53 17.87 3.91 19.78
N ARG A 54 18.71 4.81 19.27
CA ARG A 54 20.13 4.86 19.66
C ARG A 54 20.23 5.30 21.12
N ARG A 55 19.87 4.43 22.06
CA ARG A 55 20.30 4.56 23.45
C ARG A 55 21.79 4.25 23.49
N LYS A 56 22.62 5.22 23.10
CA LYS A 56 24.09 5.09 23.15
C LYS A 56 24.61 4.78 24.57
N ASN A 57 23.81 4.96 25.62
CA ASN A 57 24.28 4.88 27.01
C ASN A 57 23.39 4.04 27.97
N SER A 58 22.66 3.01 27.52
CA SER A 58 21.92 2.14 28.46
C SER A 58 22.53 0.75 28.50
N LEU A 59 23.55 0.57 29.33
CA LEU A 59 24.06 -0.74 29.76
C LEU A 59 23.05 -1.55 30.61
N LEU A 60 21.87 -0.98 30.85
CA LEU A 60 20.80 -1.60 31.61
C LEU A 60 19.93 -2.42 30.65
N LYS A 61 19.86 -3.73 30.90
CA LYS A 61 18.82 -4.61 30.36
C LYS A 61 17.45 -3.95 30.62
N PRO A 62 16.48 -4.04 29.70
CA PRO A 62 15.12 -3.61 29.98
C PRO A 62 14.65 -4.28 31.27
N ALA A 63 14.05 -3.52 32.18
CA ALA A 63 13.43 -4.08 33.37
C ALA A 63 12.34 -5.09 32.96
N ASP A 64 12.19 -6.17 33.72
CA ASP A 64 11.26 -7.26 33.41
C ASP A 64 9.85 -6.71 33.13
N GLY A 65 9.30 -7.06 31.96
CA GLY A 65 7.97 -6.63 31.52
C GLY A 65 7.93 -5.38 30.62
N LEU A 66 9.05 -4.70 30.35
CA LEU A 66 9.08 -3.62 29.34
C LEU A 66 9.27 -4.16 27.91
N PRO A 67 8.68 -3.52 26.89
CA PRO A 67 8.87 -3.92 25.50
C PRO A 67 10.35 -3.84 25.09
N ASN A 68 10.76 -4.76 24.21
CA ASN A 68 12.10 -4.74 23.61
C ASN A 68 12.32 -3.38 22.91
N PRO A 69 13.40 -2.64 23.18
CA PRO A 69 13.61 -1.31 22.61
C PRO A 69 13.93 -1.32 21.11
N GLU A 70 14.22 -2.49 20.53
CA GLU A 70 14.52 -2.64 19.11
C GLU A 70 13.27 -3.06 18.31
N PRO A 71 12.94 -2.35 17.21
CA PRO A 71 11.82 -2.73 16.36
C PRO A 71 12.05 -4.07 15.65
N ALA A 72 11.13 -5.01 15.82
CA ALA A 72 11.10 -6.23 15.01
C ALA A 72 10.45 -5.95 13.64
N ILE A 73 10.98 -6.55 12.59
CA ILE A 73 10.37 -6.57 11.26
C ILE A 73 9.71 -7.94 11.08
N LEU A 74 8.41 -7.94 10.82
CA LEU A 74 7.66 -9.14 10.48
C LEU A 74 7.25 -9.02 9.01
N SER A 75 7.52 -10.07 8.24
CA SER A 75 7.12 -10.19 6.85
C SER A 75 6.08 -11.29 6.74
N VAL A 76 4.96 -11.00 6.11
CA VAL A 76 3.95 -12.00 5.75
C VAL A 76 4.07 -12.22 4.25
N GLU A 77 4.46 -13.41 3.85
CA GLU A 77 4.54 -13.76 2.43
C GLU A 77 3.12 -13.88 1.85
N GLY A 78 2.82 -13.07 0.84
CA GLY A 78 1.59 -13.20 0.08
C GLY A 78 1.63 -14.46 -0.78
N ARG A 79 0.45 -15.04 -1.06
CA ARG A 79 0.32 -16.06 -2.10
C ARG A 79 0.17 -15.34 -3.44
N GLY A 80 1.27 -15.15 -4.13
CA GLY A 80 1.25 -14.70 -5.52
C GLY A 80 0.79 -15.84 -6.43
N TYR A 81 -0.18 -15.56 -7.29
CA TYR A 81 -0.46 -16.40 -8.45
C TYR A 81 0.35 -15.87 -9.63
N THR A 82 0.74 -16.75 -10.56
CA THR A 82 1.39 -16.30 -11.79
C THR A 82 0.42 -15.43 -12.57
N VAL A 83 0.85 -14.23 -12.95
CA VAL A 83 0.07 -13.29 -13.77
C VAL A 83 0.79 -13.12 -15.10
N GLU A 84 0.08 -13.35 -16.19
CA GLU A 84 0.58 -13.08 -17.54
C GLU A 84 0.48 -11.57 -17.82
N THR A 85 1.55 -10.99 -18.38
CA THR A 85 1.62 -9.55 -18.67
C THR A 85 1.70 -9.32 -20.16
N HIS A 86 0.77 -8.52 -20.69
CA HIS A 86 0.70 -8.14 -22.09
C HIS A 86 1.03 -6.65 -22.26
N TYR A 87 1.72 -6.32 -23.34
CA TYR A 87 2.10 -4.95 -23.69
C TYR A 87 1.57 -4.59 -25.06
N LEU A 88 1.24 -3.31 -25.26
CA LEU A 88 1.00 -2.77 -26.59
C LEU A 88 2.32 -2.74 -27.37
N GLU A 89 2.27 -3.04 -28.66
CA GLU A 89 3.43 -2.97 -29.55
C GLU A 89 3.90 -1.51 -29.75
N GLU A 90 2.95 -0.58 -29.84
CA GLU A 90 3.19 0.85 -29.99
C GLU A 90 2.30 1.68 -29.05
N PRO A 91 2.73 2.88 -28.63
CA PRO A 91 1.90 3.78 -27.83
C PRO A 91 0.62 4.20 -28.56
N VAL A 92 -0.49 4.26 -27.82
CA VAL A 92 -1.78 4.75 -28.33
C VAL A 92 -1.96 6.22 -28.01
N SER A 93 -2.62 6.97 -28.91
CA SER A 93 -2.95 8.38 -28.69
C SER A 93 -4.12 8.58 -27.71
N ASP A 94 -5.03 7.61 -27.65
CA ASP A 94 -6.19 7.60 -26.74
C ASP A 94 -6.13 6.34 -25.87
N TYR A 95 -5.60 6.49 -24.65
CA TYR A 95 -5.51 5.37 -23.71
C TYR A 95 -6.88 4.97 -23.15
N LEU A 96 -7.85 5.89 -23.12
CA LEU A 96 -9.16 5.63 -22.55
C LEU A 96 -9.94 4.70 -23.47
N GLN A 97 -9.99 5.02 -24.77
CA GLN A 97 -10.60 4.15 -25.77
C GLN A 97 -9.88 2.80 -25.85
N ALA A 98 -8.53 2.80 -25.80
CA ALA A 98 -7.77 1.56 -25.80
C ALA A 98 -8.11 0.67 -24.59
N ALA A 99 -8.21 1.26 -23.39
CA ALA A 99 -8.59 0.53 -22.18
C ALA A 99 -9.99 -0.08 -22.29
N VAL A 100 -10.98 0.69 -22.78
CA VAL A 100 -12.35 0.20 -23.02
C VAL A 100 -12.36 -0.96 -24.01
N ASN A 101 -11.65 -0.82 -25.14
CA ASN A 101 -11.54 -1.89 -26.14
C ASN A 101 -10.89 -3.15 -25.55
N THR A 102 -9.83 -3.00 -24.73
CA THR A 102 -9.20 -4.14 -24.05
C THR A 102 -10.15 -4.83 -23.08
N VAL A 103 -10.97 -4.08 -22.33
CA VAL A 103 -12.00 -4.65 -21.44
C VAL A 103 -12.99 -5.51 -22.23
N LEU A 104 -13.48 -5.01 -23.37
CA LEU A 104 -14.42 -5.76 -24.23
C LEU A 104 -13.78 -7.03 -24.80
N ILE A 105 -12.52 -6.94 -25.26
CA ILE A 105 -11.77 -8.10 -25.75
C ILE A 105 -11.60 -9.17 -24.66
N ILE A 106 -11.25 -8.76 -23.42
CA ILE A 106 -11.12 -9.69 -22.29
C ILE A 106 -12.48 -10.30 -21.97
N HIS A 107 -13.55 -9.50 -21.91
CA HIS A 107 -14.89 -9.98 -21.61
C HIS A 107 -15.39 -11.04 -22.62
N GLU A 108 -15.07 -10.87 -23.90
CA GLU A 108 -15.50 -11.80 -24.96
C GLU A 108 -14.64 -13.07 -25.03
N LYS A 109 -13.31 -12.95 -24.81
CA LYS A 109 -12.35 -14.02 -25.12
C LYS A 109 -11.85 -14.81 -23.92
N GLU A 110 -11.85 -14.21 -22.73
CA GLU A 110 -11.30 -14.83 -21.54
C GLU A 110 -12.37 -15.56 -20.71
N PRO A 111 -11.99 -16.54 -19.87
CA PRO A 111 -12.92 -17.20 -18.95
C PRO A 111 -13.60 -16.23 -17.97
N PRO A 112 -14.74 -16.62 -17.36
CA PRO A 112 -15.43 -15.78 -16.39
C PRO A 112 -14.55 -15.29 -15.24
N GLY A 113 -14.59 -13.99 -14.98
CA GLY A 113 -13.87 -13.30 -13.90
C GLY A 113 -14.16 -11.80 -13.91
N ASP A 114 -13.71 -11.11 -12.86
CA ASP A 114 -13.85 -9.65 -12.75
C ASP A 114 -12.69 -8.92 -13.45
N ILE A 115 -12.99 -7.76 -14.03
CA ILE A 115 -11.99 -6.90 -14.69
C ILE A 115 -11.79 -5.64 -13.83
N LEU A 116 -10.54 -5.40 -13.41
CA LEU A 116 -10.14 -4.17 -12.70
C LEU A 116 -9.35 -3.27 -13.66
N VAL A 117 -9.87 -2.06 -13.91
CA VAL A 117 -9.25 -1.05 -14.77
C VAL A 117 -8.77 0.13 -13.93
N PHE A 118 -7.52 0.54 -14.11
CA PHE A 118 -6.96 1.74 -13.47
C PHE A 118 -7.04 2.93 -14.42
N LEU A 119 -7.73 3.99 -13.98
CA LEU A 119 -7.88 5.25 -14.71
C LEU A 119 -7.40 6.42 -13.85
N THR A 120 -7.03 7.52 -14.49
CA THR A 120 -6.33 8.65 -13.87
C THR A 120 -7.20 9.52 -12.97
N GLY A 121 -8.51 9.55 -13.18
CA GLY A 121 -9.41 10.38 -12.39
C GLY A 121 -10.89 10.09 -12.63
N GLN A 122 -11.74 10.80 -11.91
CA GLN A 122 -13.18 10.60 -11.96
C GLN A 122 -13.77 10.90 -13.34
N ASP A 123 -13.33 11.96 -14.01
CA ASP A 123 -13.84 12.32 -15.35
C ASP A 123 -13.57 11.20 -16.37
N ASP A 124 -12.39 10.59 -16.31
CA ASP A 124 -12.03 9.45 -17.18
C ASP A 124 -12.82 8.21 -16.83
N ILE A 125 -13.06 7.96 -15.54
CA ILE A 125 -13.92 6.85 -15.08
C ILE A 125 -15.33 7.01 -15.65
N ASP A 126 -15.93 8.20 -15.50
CA ASP A 126 -17.28 8.47 -15.97
C ASP A 126 -17.37 8.38 -17.50
N ALA A 127 -16.32 8.82 -18.21
CA ALA A 127 -16.23 8.70 -19.67
C ALA A 127 -16.09 7.24 -20.12
N ALA A 128 -15.22 6.45 -19.50
CA ALA A 128 -15.06 5.02 -19.80
C ALA A 128 -16.34 4.24 -19.53
N LEU A 129 -17.07 4.55 -18.44
CA LEU A 129 -18.35 3.91 -18.13
C LEU A 129 -19.40 4.20 -19.20
N LYS A 130 -19.45 5.42 -19.74
CA LYS A 130 -20.37 5.75 -20.84
C LYS A 130 -20.01 4.94 -22.09
N LEU A 131 -18.75 4.96 -22.50
CA LEU A 131 -18.28 4.21 -23.67
C LEU A 131 -18.56 2.71 -23.54
N LEU A 132 -18.27 2.11 -22.38
CA LEU A 132 -18.56 0.69 -22.12
C LEU A 132 -20.05 0.39 -22.21
N ASN A 133 -20.91 1.22 -21.63
CA ASN A 133 -22.36 1.00 -21.69
C ASN A 133 -22.90 1.13 -23.11
N ASP A 134 -22.39 2.09 -23.89
CA ASP A 134 -22.78 2.30 -25.28
C ASP A 134 -22.37 1.09 -26.14
N GLU A 135 -21.14 0.60 -26.00
CA GLU A 135 -20.63 -0.58 -26.73
C GLU A 135 -21.36 -1.87 -26.35
N ILE A 136 -21.67 -2.06 -25.05
CA ILE A 136 -22.39 -3.25 -24.58
C ILE A 136 -23.84 -3.28 -25.08
N GLN A 137 -24.49 -2.12 -25.29
CA GLN A 137 -25.82 -2.09 -25.91
C GLN A 137 -25.82 -2.53 -27.38
N HIS A 138 -24.67 -2.54 -28.02
CA HIS A 138 -24.50 -2.95 -29.41
C HIS A 138 -24.00 -4.39 -29.58
N LEU A 139 -23.64 -5.07 -28.49
CA LEU A 139 -23.30 -6.51 -28.43
C LEU A 139 -24.56 -7.39 -28.28
#